data_AF-A0A1H9Z3C7-F1
#
_entry.id   AF-A0A1H9Z3C7-F1
#
_cell.length_a   1.000
_cell.length_b   1.000
_cell.length_c   1.000
_cell.angle_alpha   90.00
_cell.angle_beta   90.00
_cell.angle_gamma   90.00
#
_symmetry.space_group_name_H-M   'P 1'
#
loop_
_entity.id
_entity.type
_entity.pdbx_description
1 polymer ?
#
loop_
_entity_poly.entity_id
_entity_poly.type
_entity_poly.pdbx_seq_one_letter_code
_entity_poly.pdbx_strand_id
1 'polypeptide(L)'
;MEYLIVPIIGFSNGIIVGSGIVALITLLDIVPRLTQLTKTYDSIKIYENIIIYSATIAAFLSLTTLGIKLGIIIIVLTGFLMGIFIGLLASALAEVMNVIPVVIRRFQIEEYVIFIVYSLVLGKTLGSFLHWLFLH
;
A
#
# COMPACT_ATOMS: atom_id res chain seq x y z
N MET A 1 0.18 -19.29 -28.84
CA MET A 1 0.34 -19.42 -27.37
C MET A 1 0.62 -18.07 -26.71
N GLU A 2 1.52 -17.24 -27.26
CA GLU A 2 1.90 -15.95 -26.66
C GLU A 2 0.73 -14.96 -26.47
N TYR A 3 -0.19 -14.86 -27.42
CA TYR A 3 -1.34 -13.94 -27.34
C TYR A 3 -2.33 -14.24 -26.19
N LEU A 4 -2.34 -15.45 -25.65
CA LEU A 4 -3.19 -15.83 -24.51
C LEU A 4 -2.43 -15.73 -23.18
N ILE A 5 -1.13 -16.01 -23.19
CA ILE A 5 -0.29 -16.03 -21.98
C ILE A 5 -0.02 -14.61 -21.47
N VAL A 6 0.27 -13.67 -22.37
CA VAL A 6 0.55 -12.27 -22.02
C VAL A 6 -0.60 -11.60 -21.24
N PRO A 7 -1.87 -11.66 -21.68
CA PRO A 7 -2.96 -11.06 -20.92
C PRO A 7 -3.21 -11.76 -19.58
N ILE A 8 -2.97 -13.08 -19.48
CA ILE A 8 -3.09 -13.80 -18.20
C ILE A 8 -2.03 -13.34 -17.20
N ILE A 9 -0.77 -13.21 -17.64
CA ILE A 9 0.33 -12.73 -16.80
C ILE A 9 0.09 -11.27 -16.41
N GLY A 10 -0.33 -10.42 -17.35
CA GLY A 10 -0.67 -9.02 -17.08
C GLY A 10 -1.80 -8.87 -16.06
N PHE A 11 -2.85 -9.67 -16.20
CA PHE A 11 -3.98 -9.68 -15.26
C PHE A 11 -3.58 -10.19 -13.87
N SER A 12 -2.78 -11.26 -13.80
CA SER A 12 -2.25 -11.79 -12.54
C SER A 12 -1.40 -10.75 -11.79
N ASN A 13 -0.50 -10.07 -12.49
CA ASN A 13 0.29 -8.97 -11.91
C ASN A 13 -0.60 -7.81 -11.45
N GLY A 14 -1.60 -7.43 -12.25
CA GLY A 14 -2.56 -6.39 -11.90
C GLY A 14 -3.33 -6.70 -10.61
N ILE A 15 -3.78 -7.95 -10.43
CA ILE A 15 -4.43 -8.40 -9.19
C ILE A 15 -3.48 -8.28 -8.00
N ILE A 16 -2.24 -8.75 -8.13
CA ILE A 16 -1.26 -8.73 -7.03
C ILE A 16 -0.97 -7.28 -6.62
N VAL A 17 -0.65 -6.40 -7.56
CA VAL A 17 -0.34 -4.99 -7.25
C VAL A 17 -1.55 -4.25 -6.70
N GLY A 18 -2.72 -4.41 -7.32
CA GLY A 18 -3.96 -3.79 -6.86
C GLY A 18 -4.34 -4.24 -5.45
N SER A 19 -4.24 -5.55 -5.17
CA SER A 19 -4.50 -6.10 -3.83
C SER A 19 -3.52 -5.55 -2.79
N GLY A 20 -2.25 -5.33 -3.14
CA GLY A 20 -1.26 -4.74 -2.25
C GLY A 20 -1.60 -3.30 -1.86
N ILE A 21 -2.05 -2.49 -2.81
CA ILE A 21 -2.48 -1.10 -2.55
C ILE A 21 -3.71 -1.09 -1.63
N VAL A 22 -4.72 -1.90 -1.94
CA VAL A 22 -5.96 -1.98 -1.14
C VAL A 22 -5.66 -2.50 0.27
N ALA A 23 -4.83 -3.55 0.39
CA ALA A 23 -4.41 -4.10 1.68
C ALA A 23 -3.66 -3.05 2.52
N LEU A 24 -2.74 -2.29 1.92
CA LEU A 24 -2.01 -1.24 2.64
C LEU A 24 -2.96 -0.16 3.19
N ILE A 25 -3.87 0.33 2.34
CA ILE A 25 -4.79 1.43 2.69
C ILE A 25 -5.78 0.99 3.78
N THR A 26 -6.23 -0.26 3.73
CA THR A 26 -7.18 -0.84 4.70
C THR A 26 -6.49 -1.21 6.01
N LEU A 27 -5.35 -1.90 5.98
CA LEU A 27 -4.64 -2.32 7.21
C LEU A 27 -4.13 -1.15 8.05
N LEU A 28 -3.78 -0.03 7.41
CA LEU A 28 -3.36 1.19 8.10
C LEU A 28 -4.53 2.10 8.50
N ASP A 29 -5.78 1.70 8.24
CA ASP A 29 -6.98 2.50 8.50
C ASP A 29 -6.90 3.92 7.93
N ILE A 30 -6.33 4.08 6.73
CA ILE A 30 -6.16 5.40 6.10
C ILE A 30 -7.52 6.01 5.78
N VAL A 31 -8.45 5.21 5.23
CA VAL A 31 -9.80 5.68 4.87
C VAL A 31 -10.58 6.12 6.12
N PRO A 32 -10.69 5.32 7.20
CA PRO A 32 -11.29 5.77 8.46
C PRO A 32 -10.68 7.06 9.03
N ARG A 33 -9.35 7.23 8.96
CA ARG A 33 -8.70 8.49 9.44
C ARG A 33 -9.09 9.69 8.59
N LEU A 34 -9.16 9.54 7.28
CA LEU A 34 -9.57 10.62 6.38
C LEU A 34 -11.02 11.05 6.65
N THR A 35 -11.93 10.08 6.86
CA THR A 35 -13.33 10.40 7.19
C THR A 35 -13.47 11.03 8.57
N GLN A 36 -12.65 10.61 9.53
CA GLN A 36 -12.58 11.24 10.86
C GLN A 36 -12.08 12.68 10.80
N LEU A 37 -10.99 12.95 10.09
CA LEU A 37 -10.41 14.29 9.96
C LEU A 37 -11.37 15.25 9.23
N THR A 38 -12.09 14.76 8.23
CA THR A 38 -13.08 15.54 7.46
C THR A 38 -14.47 15.53 8.11
N LYS A 39 -14.64 14.87 9.26
CA LYS A 39 -15.93 14.69 9.97
C LYS A 39 -17.05 14.11 9.09
N THR A 40 -16.70 13.27 8.11
CA THR A 40 -17.62 12.71 7.11
C THR A 40 -17.62 11.18 7.15
N TYR A 41 -18.03 10.60 8.27
CA TYR A 41 -18.06 9.14 8.47
C TYR A 41 -19.01 8.41 7.52
N ASP A 42 -20.13 9.04 7.14
CA ASP A 42 -21.14 8.40 6.29
C ASP A 42 -20.69 8.21 4.83
N SER A 43 -19.58 8.83 4.44
CA SER A 43 -19.10 8.85 3.04
C SER A 43 -17.92 7.91 2.76
N ILE A 44 -17.63 6.93 3.61
CA ILE A 44 -16.51 5.98 3.44
C ILE A 44 -16.47 5.39 2.02
N LYS A 45 -17.61 4.94 1.49
CA LYS A 45 -17.71 4.36 0.13
C LYS A 45 -17.28 5.33 -0.96
N ILE A 46 -17.50 6.63 -0.77
CA ILE A 46 -17.09 7.66 -1.74
C ILE A 46 -15.56 7.78 -1.74
N TYR A 47 -14.94 7.79 -0.57
CA TYR A 47 -13.47 7.81 -0.45
C TYR A 47 -12.83 6.56 -1.09
N GLU A 48 -13.35 5.37 -0.81
CA GLU A 48 -12.86 4.13 -1.41
C GLU A 48 -12.97 4.16 -2.93
N ASN A 49 -14.13 4.56 -3.46
CA ASN A 49 -14.33 4.66 -4.90
C ASN A 49 -13.37 5.67 -5.55
N ILE A 50 -13.16 6.84 -4.94
CA ILE A 50 -12.21 7.85 -5.44
C ILE A 50 -10.79 7.29 -5.48
N ILE A 51 -10.37 6.56 -4.44
CA ILE A 51 -9.06 5.91 -4.39
C ILE A 51 -8.93 4.86 -5.51
N ILE A 52 -9.94 4.02 -5.71
CA ILE A 52 -9.94 3.00 -6.77
C ILE A 52 -9.88 3.65 -8.16
N TYR A 53 -10.71 4.66 -8.43
CA TYR A 53 -10.71 5.36 -9.71
C TYR A 53 -9.39 6.08 -9.97
N SER A 54 -8.86 6.81 -8.98
CA SER A 54 -7.58 7.51 -9.11
C SER A 54 -6.41 6.55 -9.31
N ALA A 55 -6.35 5.43 -8.59
CA ALA A 55 -5.33 4.41 -8.78
C ALA A 55 -5.42 3.76 -10.18
N THR A 56 -6.63 3.48 -10.65
CA THR A 56 -6.85 2.91 -11.99
C THR A 56 -6.40 3.89 -13.09
N ILE A 57 -6.76 5.16 -12.97
CA ILE A 57 -6.35 6.21 -13.91
C ILE A 57 -4.83 6.38 -13.88
N ALA A 58 -4.22 6.45 -12.69
CA ALA A 58 -2.78 6.58 -12.54
C ALA A 58 -2.02 5.38 -13.13
N ALA A 59 -2.52 4.16 -12.93
CA ALA A 59 -1.97 2.95 -13.52
C ALA A 59 -2.11 2.93 -15.05
N PHE A 60 -3.22 3.41 -15.60
CA PHE A 60 -3.37 3.55 -17.04
C PHE A 60 -2.39 4.58 -17.61
N LEU A 61 -2.25 5.71 -16.91
CA LEU A 61 -1.38 6.82 -17.32
C LEU A 61 0.10 6.44 -17.27
N SER A 62 0.52 5.59 -16.33
CA SER A 62 1.91 5.12 -16.23
C SER A 62 2.34 4.25 -17.41
N LEU A 63 1.38 3.61 -18.10
CA LEU A 63 1.62 2.86 -19.34
C LEU A 63 1.81 3.79 -20.54
N THR A 64 1.32 5.03 -20.46
CA THR A 64 1.46 6.01 -21.53
C THR A 64 2.75 6.81 -21.36
N THR A 65 3.48 7.03 -22.45
CA THR A 65 4.65 7.94 -22.48
C THR A 65 4.24 9.41 -22.60
N LEU A 66 2.96 9.72 -22.38
CA LEU A 66 2.41 11.07 -22.42
C LEU A 66 2.97 11.86 -21.22
N GLY A 67 4.00 12.65 -21.49
CA GLY A 67 4.47 13.66 -20.55
C GLY A 67 3.42 14.74 -20.38
N ILE A 68 2.60 14.64 -19.33
CA ILE A 68 1.62 15.68 -19.01
C ILE A 68 2.38 16.90 -18.49
N LYS A 69 2.35 17.99 -19.25
CA LYS A 69 2.81 19.30 -18.79
C LYS A 69 1.78 19.87 -17.82
N LEU A 70 1.96 19.58 -16.53
CA LEU A 70 1.18 20.18 -15.46
C LEU A 70 1.69 21.59 -15.18
N GLY A 71 0.78 22.55 -15.00
CA GLY A 71 1.14 23.91 -14.61
C GLY A 71 1.74 23.94 -13.20
N ILE A 72 2.54 24.98 -12.90
CA ILE A 72 3.27 25.11 -11.63
C ILE A 72 2.34 24.96 -10.40
N ILE A 73 1.12 25.49 -10.50
CA ILE A 73 0.11 25.45 -9.45
C ILE A 73 -0.30 24.01 -9.13
N ILE A 74 -0.50 23.18 -10.15
CA ILE A 74 -0.93 21.79 -9.96
C ILE A 74 0.21 20.99 -9.31
N ILE A 75 1.46 21.24 -9.70
CA ILE A 75 2.63 20.58 -9.11
C ILE A 75 2.73 20.90 -7.62
N VAL A 76 2.61 22.18 -7.25
CA VAL A 76 2.63 22.61 -5.85
C VAL A 76 1.50 21.95 -5.05
N LEU A 77 0.29 21.93 -5.61
CA LEU A 77 -0.86 21.28 -4.97
C LEU A 77 -0.59 19.78 -4.76
N THR A 78 -0.10 19.07 -5.78
CA THR A 78 0.23 17.64 -5.66
C THR A 78 1.33 17.37 -4.62
N GLY A 79 2.31 18.27 -4.49
CA GLY A 79 3.33 18.18 -3.45
C GLY A 79 2.74 18.28 -2.04
N PHE A 80 1.81 19.21 -1.83
CA PHE A 80 1.12 19.35 -0.55
C PHE A 80 0.25 18.12 -0.23
N LEU A 81 -0.49 17.61 -1.22
CA LEU A 81 -1.28 16.39 -1.06
C LEU A 81 -0.39 15.18 -0.72
N MET A 82 0.79 15.07 -1.33
CA MET A 82 1.76 14.02 -0.97
C MET A 82 2.28 14.19 0.44
N GLY A 83 2.54 15.42 0.90
CA GLY A 83 2.89 15.69 2.29
C GLY A 83 1.82 15.21 3.27
N ILE A 84 0.54 15.49 2.98
CA ILE A 84 -0.59 15.00 3.79
C ILE A 84 -0.64 13.47 3.78
N PHE A 85 -0.51 12.84 2.62
CA PHE A 85 -0.53 11.39 2.49
C PHE A 85 0.60 10.71 3.27
N ILE A 86 1.84 11.20 3.14
CA ILE A 86 3.00 10.69 3.88
C ILE A 86 2.82 10.92 5.38
N GLY A 87 2.28 12.07 5.79
CA GLY A 87 1.97 12.35 7.19
C GLY A 87 0.93 11.38 7.78
N LEU A 88 -0.11 11.06 7.02
CA LEU A 88 -1.10 10.04 7.39
C LEU A 88 -0.47 8.65 7.52
N LEU A 89 0.37 8.26 6.56
CA LEU A 89 1.10 6.98 6.62
C LEU A 89 2.01 6.90 7.84
N ALA A 90 2.76 7.97 8.14
CA ALA A 90 3.65 8.01 9.30
C ALA A 90 2.87 7.91 10.62
N SER A 91 1.75 8.63 10.73
CA SER A 91 0.85 8.56 11.89
C SER A 91 0.22 7.18 12.05
N ALA A 92 -0.22 6.56 10.95
CA ALA A 92 -0.79 5.21 10.96
C ALA A 92 0.23 4.16 11.37
N LEU A 93 1.44 4.25 10.84
CA LEU A 93 2.51 3.35 11.23
C LEU A 93 2.86 3.51 12.71
N ALA A 94 2.92 4.73 13.24
CA ALA A 94 3.16 4.98 14.66
C ALA A 94 2.08 4.34 15.56
N GLU A 95 0.81 4.39 15.14
CA GLU A 95 -0.28 3.74 15.88
C GLU A 95 -0.16 2.22 15.84
N VAL A 96 0.07 1.64 14.67
CA VAL A 96 0.26 0.18 14.52
C VAL A 96 1.48 -0.28 15.33
N MET A 97 2.58 0.47 15.31
CA MET A 97 3.78 0.16 16.10
C MET A 97 3.50 0.16 17.60
N ASN A 98 2.61 1.04 18.09
CA ASN A 98 2.20 1.04 19.49
C ASN A 98 1.28 -0.15 19.84
N VAL A 99 0.54 -0.68 18.86
CA VAL A 99 -0.35 -1.84 19.06
C VAL A 99 0.41 -3.17 19.11
N ILE A 100 1.51 -3.32 18.37
CA ILE A 100 2.30 -4.58 18.34
C ILE A 100 2.71 -5.06 19.75
N PRO A 101 3.31 -4.21 20.62
CA PRO A 101 3.63 -4.60 21.99
C PRO A 101 2.42 -5.03 22.81
N VAL A 102 1.27 -4.38 22.61
CA VAL A 102 0.02 -4.71 23.31
C VAL A 102 -0.45 -6.11 22.93
N VAL A 103 -0.41 -6.45 21.64
CA VAL A 103 -0.77 -7.79 21.14
C VAL A 103 0.18 -8.84 21.72
N ILE A 104 1.49 -8.60 21.69
CA ILE A 104 2.49 -9.53 22.24
C ILE A 104 2.22 -9.85 23.72
N ARG A 105 1.97 -8.82 24.54
CA ARG A 105 1.63 -8.99 25.96
C ARG A 105 0.31 -9.72 26.16
N ARG A 106 -0.70 -9.39 25.35
CA ARG A 106 -2.04 -9.99 25.44
C ARG A 106 -2.05 -11.48 25.15
N PHE A 107 -1.22 -11.93 24.20
CA PHE A 107 -1.08 -13.35 23.86
C PHE A 107 -0.02 -14.07 24.69
N GLN A 108 0.67 -13.38 25.63
CA GLN A 108 1.75 -13.93 26.44
C GLN A 108 2.87 -14.59 25.61
N ILE A 109 3.10 -14.09 24.40
CA ILE A 109 4.10 -14.62 23.46
C ILE A 109 5.46 -13.91 23.55
N GLU A 110 5.71 -13.17 24.62
CA GLU A 110 6.92 -12.36 24.83
C GLU A 110 8.21 -13.16 24.59
N GLU A 111 8.28 -14.38 25.12
CA GLU A 111 9.42 -15.29 24.97
C GLU A 111 9.58 -15.82 23.53
N TYR A 112 8.49 -15.83 22.76
CA TYR A 112 8.48 -16.36 21.39
C TYR A 112 8.68 -15.30 20.31
N VAL A 113 8.66 -14.01 20.66
CA VAL A 113 8.86 -12.90 19.70
C VAL A 113 10.17 -13.06 18.94
N ILE A 114 11.22 -13.52 19.60
CA ILE A 114 12.52 -13.73 18.96
C ILE A 114 12.42 -14.75 17.80
N PHE A 115 11.65 -15.82 17.96
CA PHE A 115 11.44 -16.82 16.91
C PHE A 115 10.60 -16.27 15.75
N ILE A 116 9.62 -15.41 16.04
CA ILE A 116 8.84 -14.72 15.00
C ILE A 116 9.75 -13.81 14.18
N VAL A 117 10.62 -13.04 14.84
CA VAL A 117 11.59 -12.16 14.17
C VAL A 117 12.57 -12.98 13.33
N TYR A 118 13.12 -14.08 13.87
CA TYR A 118 13.99 -14.97 13.11
C TYR A 118 13.30 -15.56 11.88
N SER A 119 12.06 -16.03 12.02
CA SER A 119 11.26 -16.54 10.90
C SER A 119 11.05 -15.48 9.81
N LEU A 120 10.78 -14.24 10.20
CA LEU A 120 10.58 -13.12 9.29
C LEU A 120 11.87 -12.75 8.55
N VAL A 121 13.00 -12.67 9.27
CA VAL A 121 14.33 -12.42 8.69
C VAL A 121 14.73 -13.54 7.73
N LEU A 122 14.53 -14.80 8.12
CA LEU A 122 14.81 -15.95 7.26
C LEU A 122 13.93 -15.95 6.01
N GLY A 123 12.62 -15.70 6.15
CA GLY A 123 11.72 -15.57 4.99
C GLY A 123 12.17 -14.46 4.04
N LYS A 124 12.57 -13.30 4.57
CA LYS A 124 13.00 -12.15 3.77
C LYS A 124 14.34 -12.39 3.07
N THR A 125 15.29 -13.02 3.76
CA THR A 125 16.60 -13.39 3.18
C THR A 125 16.44 -14.47 2.12
N LEU A 126 15.68 -15.54 2.39
CA LEU A 126 15.36 -16.57 1.40
C LEU A 126 14.64 -15.99 0.19
N GLY A 127 13.65 -15.12 0.40
CA GLY A 127 12.97 -14.42 -0.70
C GLY A 127 13.94 -13.59 -1.55
N SER A 128 14.88 -12.89 -0.91
CA SER A 128 15.92 -12.12 -1.60
C SER A 128 16.88 -13.02 -2.39
N PHE A 129 17.29 -14.16 -1.82
CA PHE A 129 18.13 -15.13 -2.52
C PHE A 129 17.42 -15.74 -3.73
N LEU A 130 16.15 -16.12 -3.58
CA LEU A 130 15.34 -16.65 -4.68
C LEU A 130 15.17 -15.64 -5.80
N HIS A 131 14.87 -14.38 -5.46
CA HIS A 131 14.77 -13.30 -6.43
C HIS A 131 16.07 -13.15 -7.25
N TRP A 132 17.22 -13.16 -6.58
CA TRP A 132 18.50 -12.93 -7.24
C TRP A 132 18.99 -14.14 -8.06
N LEU A 133 18.70 -15.37 -7.61
CA LEU A 133 19.23 -16.58 -8.23
C LEU A 133 18.33 -17.14 -9.35
N PHE A 134 17.01 -16.94 -9.27
CA PHE A 134 16.04 -17.53 -10.19
C PHE A 134 15.24 -16.51 -11.01
N LEU A 135 15.08 -15.29 -10.49
CA LEU A 135 14.16 -14.29 -11.03
C LEU A 135 14.88 -13.12 -11.71
N HIS A 136 16.18 -13.27 -11.99
CA HIS A 136 16.93 -12.34 -12.84
C HIS A 136 16.80 -12.68 -14.33
#